data_AF-A0A5N8XVX4-F1
#
_entry.id   AF-A0A5N8XVX4-F1
#
_cell.length_a   1.000
_cell.length_b   1.000
_cell.length_c   1.000
_cell.angle_alpha   90.00
_cell.angle_beta   90.00
_cell.angle_gamma   90.00
#
_symmetry.space_group_name_H-M   'P 1'
#
loop_
_entity.id
_entity.type
_entity.pdbx_description
1 polymer ?
#
loop_
_entity_poly.entity_id
_entity_poly.type
_entity_poly.pdbx_seq_one_letter_code
_entity_poly.pdbx_strand_id
1 'polypeptide(L)'
;MSEFSMPTIPESEECLREIAEEMMELFGIPYREAVARINYEWRHLSFEKWPDLIGHELPEHWAYRLYYGEVPYWDAHADRSKWVAHQAPPNDLQYWTIHDSSA
;
A
#
# COMPACT_ATOMS: atom_id res chain seq x y z
N MET A 1 0.36 5.95 -17.77
CA MET A 1 1.14 4.84 -17.17
C MET A 1 0.32 4.34 -15.99
N SER A 2 0.31 3.03 -15.72
CA SER A 2 -0.45 2.48 -14.58
C SER A 2 0.27 2.84 -13.26
N GLU A 3 -0.50 3.22 -12.24
CA GLU A 3 0.01 3.43 -10.87
C GLU A 3 0.45 2.08 -10.27
N PHE A 4 -0.36 1.05 -10.49
CA PHE A 4 -0.15 -0.27 -9.94
C PHE A 4 0.50 -1.21 -10.96
N SER A 5 1.55 -1.93 -10.55
CA SER A 5 2.36 -2.78 -11.42
C SER A 5 1.74 -4.16 -11.69
N MET A 6 0.82 -4.58 -10.82
CA MET A 6 0.09 -5.85 -10.94
C MET A 6 -1.19 -5.67 -11.79
N PRO A 7 -1.70 -6.74 -12.42
CA PRO A 7 -3.01 -6.70 -13.09
C PRO A 7 -4.14 -6.38 -12.11
N THR A 8 -5.01 -5.44 -12.48
CA THR A 8 -6.15 -4.98 -11.68
C THR A 8 -7.40 -4.83 -12.54
N ILE A 9 -8.56 -4.91 -11.90
CA ILE A 9 -9.83 -4.35 -12.41
C ILE A 9 -10.13 -3.02 -11.69
N PRO A 10 -11.04 -2.17 -12.21
CA PRO A 10 -11.30 -0.85 -11.65
C PRO A 10 -11.64 -0.83 -10.16
N GLU A 11 -12.45 -1.79 -9.69
CA GLU A 11 -12.84 -1.91 -8.28
C GLU A 11 -11.64 -2.20 -7.37
N SER A 12 -10.77 -3.12 -7.79
CA SER A 12 -9.52 -3.40 -7.07
C SER A 12 -8.59 -2.20 -7.08
N GLU A 13 -8.52 -1.47 -8.20
CA GLU A 13 -7.68 -0.29 -8.33
C GLU A 13 -8.13 0.85 -7.40
N GLU A 14 -9.44 1.07 -7.27
CA GLU A 14 -10.01 2.02 -6.31
C GLU A 14 -9.63 1.65 -4.87
N CYS A 15 -9.79 0.38 -4.49
CA CYS A 15 -9.38 -0.10 -3.16
C CYS A 15 -7.88 0.07 -2.90
N LEU A 16 -7.02 -0.18 -3.91
CA LEU A 16 -5.58 0.05 -3.79
C LEU A 16 -5.24 1.54 -3.59
N ARG A 17 -6.00 2.46 -4.20
CA ARG A 17 -5.84 3.90 -3.97
C ARG A 17 -6.24 4.28 -2.56
N GLU A 18 -7.36 3.78 -2.06
CA GLU A 18 -7.79 4.00 -0.67
C GLU A 18 -6.70 3.51 0.31
N ILE A 19 -6.11 2.33 0.08
CA ILE A 19 -5.00 1.81 0.90
C ILE A 19 -3.79 2.77 0.85
N ALA A 20 -3.49 3.33 -0.31
CA ALA A 20 -2.39 4.28 -0.46
C ALA A 20 -2.66 5.62 0.26
N GLU A 21 -3.90 6.11 0.21
CA GLU A 21 -4.34 7.31 0.93
C GLU A 21 -4.29 7.10 2.45
N GLU A 22 -4.78 5.95 2.95
CA GLU A 22 -4.66 5.58 4.36
C GLU A 22 -3.21 5.57 4.83
N MET A 23 -2.28 5.04 4.02
CA MET A 23 -0.85 5.10 4.36
C MET A 23 -0.31 6.53 4.46
N MET A 24 -0.80 7.45 3.62
CA MET A 24 -0.42 8.86 3.72
C MET A 24 -0.95 9.49 5.00
N GLU A 25 -2.22 9.28 5.31
CA GLU A 25 -2.87 9.88 6.48
C GLU A 25 -2.31 9.34 7.79
N LEU A 26 -2.12 8.02 7.88
CA LEU A 26 -1.67 7.34 9.08
C LEU A 26 -0.17 7.51 9.36
N PHE A 27 0.66 7.54 8.31
CA PHE A 27 2.13 7.47 8.46
C PHE A 27 2.88 8.69 7.93
N GLY A 28 2.20 9.61 7.26
CA GLY A 28 2.82 10.83 6.73
C GLY A 28 3.81 10.60 5.59
N ILE A 29 3.76 9.43 4.94
CA ILE A 29 4.58 9.15 3.74
C ILE A 29 3.92 9.73 2.48
N PRO A 30 4.68 10.06 1.43
CA PRO A 30 4.08 10.56 0.19
C PRO A 30 3.33 9.46 -0.57
N TYR A 31 2.30 9.83 -1.33
CA TYR A 31 1.49 8.90 -2.15
C TYR A 31 2.35 7.96 -3.02
N ARG A 32 3.40 8.50 -3.65
CA ARG A 32 4.33 7.71 -4.49
C ARG A 32 5.03 6.60 -3.70
N GLU A 33 5.35 6.81 -2.42
CA GLU A 33 5.96 5.79 -1.57
C GLU A 33 4.92 4.75 -1.17
N ALA A 34 3.69 5.18 -0.85
CA ALA A 34 2.57 4.30 -0.57
C ALA A 34 2.30 3.34 -1.76
N VAL A 35 2.23 3.89 -2.98
CA VAL A 35 2.10 3.09 -4.21
C VAL A 35 3.31 2.18 -4.44
N ALA A 36 4.53 2.67 -4.19
CA ALA A 36 5.72 1.83 -4.30
C ALA A 36 5.70 0.64 -3.32
N ARG A 37 5.22 0.84 -2.08
CA ARG A 37 5.07 -0.23 -1.08
C ARG A 37 4.07 -1.29 -1.54
N ILE A 38 2.92 -0.87 -2.08
CA ILE A 38 1.92 -1.76 -2.67
C ILE A 38 2.54 -2.57 -3.83
N ASN A 39 3.18 -1.89 -4.78
CA ASN A 39 3.83 -2.52 -5.92
C ASN A 39 4.91 -3.51 -5.48
N TYR A 40 5.73 -3.14 -4.51
CA TYR A 40 6.78 -4.02 -3.99
C TYR A 40 6.20 -5.29 -3.38
N GLU A 41 5.26 -5.16 -2.45
CA GLU A 41 4.73 -6.30 -1.70
C GLU A 41 3.92 -7.24 -2.61
N TRP A 42 3.08 -6.69 -3.48
CA TRP A 42 2.09 -7.46 -4.22
C TRP A 42 2.42 -7.64 -5.71
N ARG A 43 3.66 -7.36 -6.14
CA ARG A 43 4.14 -7.54 -7.54
C ARG A 43 3.84 -8.90 -8.17
N HIS A 44 3.68 -9.94 -7.37
CA HIS A 44 3.46 -11.33 -7.83
C HIS A 44 1.99 -11.76 -7.79
N LEU A 45 1.09 -10.87 -7.37
CA LEU A 45 -0.34 -11.13 -7.29
C LEU A 45 -1.06 -10.59 -8.53
N SER A 46 -2.33 -10.96 -8.68
CA SER A 46 -3.27 -10.35 -9.62
C SER A 46 -4.56 -10.07 -8.85
N PHE A 47 -5.19 -8.92 -9.13
CA PHE A 47 -6.44 -8.48 -8.51
C PHE A 47 -7.51 -8.26 -9.59
N GLU A 48 -7.70 -9.25 -10.45
CA GLU A 48 -8.63 -9.22 -11.60
C GLU A 48 -10.06 -9.71 -11.27
N LYS A 49 -10.40 -9.83 -9.99
CA LYS A 49 -11.73 -10.22 -9.50
C LYS A 49 -12.11 -9.37 -8.30
N TRP A 50 -13.40 -9.26 -8.02
CA TRP A 50 -13.89 -8.56 -6.83
C TRP A 50 -15.05 -9.33 -6.16
N PRO A 51 -15.03 -9.48 -4.83
CA PRO A 51 -13.90 -9.21 -3.93
C PRO A 51 -12.75 -10.21 -4.14
N ASP A 52 -11.51 -9.71 -4.05
CA ASP A 52 -10.29 -10.52 -3.93
C ASP A 52 -9.70 -10.33 -2.51
N LEU A 53 -8.45 -10.72 -2.28
CA LEU A 53 -7.71 -10.57 -1.02
C LEU A 53 -7.92 -9.21 -0.36
N ILE A 54 -7.73 -8.11 -1.10
CA ILE A 54 -7.79 -6.75 -0.54
C ILE A 54 -9.21 -6.33 -0.17
N GLY A 55 -10.24 -6.90 -0.81
CA GLY A 55 -11.64 -6.58 -0.56
C GLY A 55 -12.24 -7.26 0.68
N HIS A 56 -11.47 -8.08 1.39
CA HIS A 56 -11.93 -8.77 2.61
C HIS A 56 -11.73 -7.96 3.90
N GLU A 57 -10.93 -6.90 3.87
CA GLU A 57 -10.59 -6.08 5.02
C GLU A 57 -10.67 -4.59 4.66
N LEU A 58 -10.70 -3.73 5.67
CA LEU A 58 -10.66 -2.28 5.46
C LEU A 58 -9.28 -1.82 4.93
N PRO A 59 -9.23 -0.78 4.08
CA PRO A 59 -7.98 -0.22 3.59
C PRO A 59 -6.94 0.09 4.67
N GLU A 60 -7.37 0.63 5.82
CA GLU A 60 -6.52 0.91 7.00
C GLU A 60 -5.76 -0.33 7.47
N HIS A 61 -6.38 -1.52 7.50
CA HIS A 61 -5.72 -2.73 7.95
C HIS A 61 -4.57 -3.13 7.02
N TRP A 62 -4.78 -3.00 5.71
CA TRP A 62 -3.73 -3.23 4.73
C TRP A 62 -2.63 -2.17 4.80
N ALA A 63 -2.98 -0.91 5.06
CA ALA A 63 -2.01 0.16 5.28
C ALA A 63 -1.04 -0.19 6.44
N TYR A 64 -1.56 -0.64 7.59
CA TYR A 64 -0.70 -1.11 8.69
C TYR A 64 0.19 -2.29 8.28
N ARG A 65 -0.38 -3.28 7.58
CA ARG A 65 0.38 -4.46 7.12
C ARG A 65 1.51 -4.06 6.19
N LEU A 66 1.26 -3.19 5.22
CA LEU A 66 2.23 -2.75 4.22
C LEU A 66 3.30 -1.82 4.82
N TYR A 67 2.95 -1.02 5.83
CA TYR A 67 3.87 -0.09 6.44
C TYR A 67 4.77 -0.74 7.51
N TYR A 68 4.20 -1.52 8.41
CA TYR A 68 4.95 -2.17 9.49
C TYR A 68 5.48 -3.55 9.12
N GLY A 69 4.95 -4.19 8.08
CA GLY A 69 5.23 -5.59 7.74
C GLY A 69 4.61 -6.52 8.79
N GLU A 70 5.18 -6.59 9.99
CA GLU A 70 4.62 -7.34 11.10
C GLU A 70 3.76 -6.43 11.99
N VAL A 71 2.47 -6.76 12.10
CA VAL A 71 1.51 -6.09 12.97
C VAL A 71 1.28 -6.97 14.20
N PRO A 72 1.75 -6.58 15.40
CA PRO A 72 1.65 -7.43 16.59
C PRO A 72 0.21 -7.70 17.06
N TYR A 73 -0.68 -6.72 16.93
CA TYR A 73 -2.10 -6.83 17.32
C TYR A 73 -2.95 -5.77 16.61
N TRP A 74 -4.20 -6.11 16.29
CA TRP A 74 -5.13 -5.31 15.47
C TRP A 74 -6.09 -4.44 16.29
N ASP A 75 -5.60 -3.85 17.39
CA ASP A 75 -6.39 -2.95 18.22
C ASP A 75 -6.31 -1.51 17.69
N ALA A 76 -7.45 -0.85 17.46
CA ALA A 76 -7.50 0.53 17.00
C ALA A 76 -6.73 1.48 17.95
N HIS A 77 -6.76 1.19 19.26
CA HIS A 77 -6.10 1.94 20.33
C HIS A 77 -4.71 1.40 20.68
N ALA A 78 -4.14 0.53 19.85
CA ALA A 78 -2.78 0.03 20.01
C ALA A 78 -1.77 1.19 20.18
N ASP A 79 -0.91 1.08 21.20
CA ASP A 79 0.32 1.88 21.25
C ASP A 79 1.28 1.36 20.18
N ARG A 80 1.34 2.08 19.06
CA ARG A 80 2.16 1.76 17.89
C ARG A 80 3.55 2.40 17.96
N SER A 81 3.88 3.14 19.02
CA SER A 81 5.16 3.86 19.14
C SER A 81 6.40 2.95 19.13
N LYS A 82 6.21 1.66 19.42
CA LYS A 82 7.26 0.63 19.45
C LYS A 82 7.29 -0.23 18.19
N TRP A 83 6.34 -0.04 17.28
CA TRP A 83 6.27 -0.83 16.06
C TRP A 83 7.32 -0.33 15.08
N VAL A 84 8.01 -1.25 14.42
CA VAL A 84 9.10 -0.92 13.51
C VAL A 84 8.53 -0.82 12.11
N ALA A 85 8.59 0.38 11.53
CA ALA A 85 8.24 0.57 10.13
C ALA A 85 9.18 -0.27 9.24
N HIS A 86 8.60 -0.98 8.28
CA HIS A 86 9.37 -1.67 7.27
C HIS A 86 10.06 -0.65 6.36
N GLN A 87 11.29 -0.96 5.94
CA GLN A 87 12.04 -0.10 5.03
C GLN A 87 11.22 0.15 3.75
N ALA A 88 11.31 1.37 3.24
CA ALA A 88 10.75 1.68 1.94
C ALA A 88 11.36 0.75 0.87
N PRO A 89 10.61 0.43 -0.21
CA PRO A 89 11.14 -0.35 -1.30
C PRO A 89 12.44 0.26 -1.85
N PRO A 90 13.37 -0.56 -2.37
CA PRO A 90 14.52 -0.05 -3.10
C PRO A 90 14.06 0.95 -4.18
N ASN A 91 14.87 1.98 -4.47
CA ASN A 91 14.62 2.96 -5.54
C ASN A 91 14.76 2.34 -6.94
N ASP A 92 14.01 1.28 -7.19
CA ASP A 92 13.90 0.57 -8.44
C ASP A 92 12.67 1.06 -9.20
N LEU A 93 12.87 1.45 -10.45
CA LEU A 93 11.85 1.99 -11.33
C LEU A 93 10.64 1.06 -11.49
N GLN A 94 10.80 -0.25 -11.25
CA GLN A 94 9.67 -1.18 -11.33
C GLN A 94 8.62 -1.02 -10.21
N TYR A 95 8.99 -0.40 -9.07
CA TYR A 95 8.07 -0.18 -7.94
C TYR A 95 7.60 1.27 -7.87
N TRP A 96 8.50 2.20 -8.19
CA TRP A 96 8.26 3.64 -8.15
C TRP A 96 7.69 4.14 -9.48
N THR A 97 6.44 3.76 -9.77
CA THR A 97 5.70 4.07 -11.01
C THR A 97 5.22 5.53 -11.10
N ILE A 98 5.07 6.18 -9.94
CA ILE A 98 4.72 7.60 -9.83
C ILE A 98 6.00 8.39 -9.63
N HIS A 99 6.34 9.20 -10.63
CA HIS A 99 7.48 10.12 -10.57
C HIS A 99 6.99 11.52 -10.23
N ASP A 100 7.72 12.24 -9.38
CA ASP A 100 7.48 13.65 -9.18
C ASP A 100 7.63 14.34 -10.55
N SER A 101 6.54 14.89 -11.08
CA SER A 101 6.64 15.80 -12.21
C SER A 101 7.44 17.00 -11.71
N SER A 102 8.63 17.21 -12.27
CA SER A 102 9.38 18.42 -12.02
C SER A 102 8.49 19.60 -12.43
N ALA A 103 7.98 20.33 -11.44
CA ALA A 103 7.32 21.61 -11.66
C ALA A 103 8.36 22.66 -12.09
#